data_AF-A0A6N8JDN2-F1
#
_entry.id   AF-A0A6N8JDN2-F1
#
_cell.length_a   1.000
_cell.length_b   1.000
_cell.length_c   1.000
_cell.angle_alpha   90.00
_cell.angle_beta   90.00
_cell.angle_gamma   90.00
#
_symmetry.space_group_name_H-M   'P 1'
#
loop_
_entity.id
_entity.type
_entity.pdbx_description
1 polymer ?
#
loop_
_entity_poly.entity_id
_entity_poly.type
_entity_poly.pdbx_seq_one_letter_code
_entity_poly.pdbx_strand_id
1 'polypeptide(L)'
;MKRLKIASLLVLCWSLLLTACNTATPENYFDRAVLNTNLFNDFASEQFTRMLVAYTVKYEGVKQQDVSATKMVEMKVLSIDKALQDVKALKETAETKDMLQTSIALHEYVLPVYKNEYKDLAKLCDSGASKEEIAAKGQEIDAKYGKQFEELQEKLTALGKVYANAHNIKVTWGH
;
A
#
# COMPACT_ATOMS: atom_id res chain seq x y z
N MET A 1 25.08 49.63 35.28
CA MET A 1 24.35 48.33 35.15
C MET A 1 23.34 48.41 34.00
N LYS A 2 23.77 48.22 32.74
CA LYS A 2 22.86 48.17 31.56
C LYS A 2 23.47 47.29 30.47
N ARG A 3 23.72 46.00 30.75
CA ARG A 3 24.23 45.04 29.75
C ARG A 3 23.65 43.63 29.89
N LEU A 4 22.49 43.50 30.54
CA LEU A 4 21.92 42.20 30.86
C LEU A 4 20.42 42.12 30.51
N LYS A 5 20.03 42.57 29.31
CA LYS A 5 18.66 42.34 28.79
C LYS A 5 18.55 42.05 27.28
N ILE A 6 19.65 42.12 26.52
CA ILE A 6 19.62 41.91 25.06
C ILE A 6 19.97 40.47 24.69
N ALA A 7 20.81 39.79 25.48
CA ALA A 7 21.22 38.41 25.19
C ALA A 7 20.09 37.39 25.31
N SER A 8 19.10 37.62 26.19
CA SER A 8 17.98 36.67 26.40
C SER A 8 16.89 36.75 25.33
N LEU A 9 16.80 37.83 24.55
CA LEU A 9 15.78 37.97 23.50
C LEU A 9 16.20 37.30 22.18
N LEU A 10 17.50 37.19 21.93
CA LEU A 10 18.06 36.53 20.74
C LEU A 10 17.97 35.00 20.78
N VAL A 11 18.00 34.41 21.99
CA VAL A 11 17.92 32.94 22.15
C VAL A 11 16.49 32.42 21.93
N LEU A 12 15.46 33.22 22.22
CA LEU A 12 14.05 32.82 22.04
C LEU A 12 13.60 32.86 20.57
N CYS A 13 14.20 33.71 19.74
CA CYS A 13 13.92 33.78 18.30
C CYS A 13 14.53 32.63 17.48
N TRP A 14 15.61 32.00 17.95
CA TRP A 14 16.22 30.86 17.26
C TRP A 14 15.50 29.52 17.49
N SER A 15 14.74 29.39 18.58
CA SER A 15 13.92 28.19 18.84
C SER A 15 12.68 28.06 17.94
N LEU A 16 12.32 29.11 17.18
CA LEU A 16 11.14 29.10 16.31
C LEU A 16 11.42 28.70 14.85
N LEU A 17 12.69 28.48 14.48
CA LEU A 17 13.10 28.17 13.10
C LEU A 17 13.35 26.67 12.84
N LEU A 18 13.10 25.79 13.82
CA LEU A 18 13.27 24.34 13.67
C LEU A 18 11.95 23.58 13.42
N THR A 19 10.86 24.27 13.09
CA THR A 19 9.72 23.59 12.46
C THR A 19 10.14 23.22 11.04
N ALA A 20 10.79 22.06 10.88
CA ALA A 20 11.09 21.52 9.57
C ALA A 20 9.83 21.54 8.70
N CYS A 21 9.84 22.37 7.65
CA CYS A 21 8.76 22.48 6.68
C CYS A 21 8.45 21.08 6.17
N ASN A 22 7.27 20.57 6.52
CA ASN A 22 6.72 19.37 5.91
C ASN A 22 6.30 19.79 4.49
N THR A 23 7.05 19.34 3.47
CA THR A 23 6.75 19.70 2.07
C THR A 23 5.59 18.89 1.49
N ALA A 24 5.18 17.81 2.15
CA ALA A 24 4.03 17.01 1.75
C ALA A 24 2.72 17.69 2.18
N THR A 25 1.82 17.92 1.22
CA THR A 25 0.47 18.43 1.45
C THR A 25 -0.42 17.35 2.09
N PRO A 26 -1.57 17.69 2.69
CA PRO A 26 -2.51 16.69 3.18
C PRO A 26 -2.92 15.66 2.12
N GLU A 27 -3.15 16.10 0.88
CA GLU A 27 -3.41 15.21 -0.25
C GLU A 27 -2.25 14.24 -0.46
N ASN A 28 -1.00 14.69 -0.39
CA ASN A 28 0.15 13.80 -0.53
C ASN A 28 0.23 12.73 0.59
N TYR A 29 -0.14 13.08 1.82
CA TYR A 29 -0.28 12.10 2.91
C TYR A 29 -1.37 11.08 2.61
N PHE A 30 -2.54 11.56 2.19
CA PHE A 30 -3.69 10.70 1.89
C PHE A 30 -3.41 9.77 0.69
N ASP A 31 -2.87 10.29 -0.40
CA ASP A 31 -2.57 9.53 -1.61
C ASP A 31 -1.61 8.38 -1.31
N ARG A 32 -0.51 8.69 -0.62
CA ARG A 32 0.54 7.71 -0.34
C ARG A 32 0.10 6.70 0.72
N ALA A 33 -0.54 7.16 1.80
CA ALA A 33 -0.90 6.29 2.90
C ALA A 33 -2.17 5.47 2.63
N VAL A 34 -3.15 6.03 1.92
CA VAL A 34 -4.48 5.43 1.73
C VAL A 34 -4.67 4.98 0.29
N LEU A 35 -4.54 5.87 -0.70
CA LEU A 35 -4.89 5.49 -2.08
C LEU A 35 -3.93 4.48 -2.70
N ASN A 36 -2.64 4.51 -2.36
CA ASN A 36 -1.69 3.52 -2.86
C ASN A 36 -2.00 2.08 -2.43
N THR A 37 -2.82 1.87 -1.39
CA THR A 37 -3.23 0.49 -1.03
C THR A 37 -4.17 -0.14 -2.04
N ASN A 38 -4.75 0.66 -2.96
CA ASN A 38 -5.46 0.16 -4.13
C ASN A 38 -4.57 -0.70 -5.05
N LEU A 39 -3.23 -0.59 -4.95
CA LEU A 39 -2.30 -1.47 -5.66
C LEU A 39 -2.51 -2.96 -5.34
N PHE A 40 -3.14 -3.28 -4.22
CA PHE A 40 -3.40 -4.64 -3.75
C PHE A 40 -4.83 -4.80 -3.21
N ASN A 41 -5.80 -4.09 -3.78
CA ASN A 41 -7.24 -4.25 -3.45
C ASN A 41 -7.81 -5.63 -3.82
N ASP A 42 -7.07 -6.40 -4.62
CA ASP A 42 -7.36 -7.75 -5.06
C ASP A 42 -6.67 -8.81 -4.18
N PHE A 43 -5.97 -8.40 -3.12
CA PHE A 43 -5.32 -9.31 -2.18
C PHE A 43 -6.31 -10.30 -1.55
N ALA A 44 -5.84 -11.53 -1.32
CA ALA A 44 -6.61 -12.63 -0.76
C ALA A 44 -7.97 -12.88 -1.45
N SER A 45 -8.05 -12.63 -2.78
CA SER A 45 -9.30 -12.79 -3.51
C SER A 45 -9.25 -13.84 -4.61
N GLU A 46 -10.39 -14.48 -4.87
CA GLU A 46 -10.59 -15.33 -6.05
C GLU A 46 -10.37 -14.54 -7.35
N GLN A 47 -10.70 -13.25 -7.34
CA GLN A 47 -10.52 -12.37 -8.50
C GLN A 47 -9.05 -12.27 -8.92
N PHE A 48 -8.11 -12.18 -7.98
CA PHE A 48 -6.69 -12.17 -8.31
C PHE A 48 -6.22 -13.51 -8.89
N THR A 49 -6.72 -14.62 -8.35
CA THR A 49 -6.44 -15.96 -8.90
C THR A 49 -6.93 -16.09 -10.34
N ARG A 50 -8.17 -15.68 -10.62
CA ARG A 50 -8.70 -15.66 -12.00
C ARG A 50 -7.90 -14.76 -12.92
N MET A 51 -7.47 -13.60 -12.42
CA MET A 51 -6.63 -12.67 -13.18
C MET A 51 -5.29 -13.32 -13.55
N LEU A 52 -4.61 -14.00 -12.62
CA LEU A 52 -3.37 -14.73 -12.92
C LEU A 52 -3.56 -15.81 -13.99
N VAL A 53 -4.67 -16.55 -13.96
CA VAL A 53 -5.00 -17.54 -15.00
C VAL A 53 -5.22 -16.85 -16.36
N ALA A 54 -5.83 -15.67 -16.40
CA ALA A 54 -6.08 -14.96 -17.64
C ALA A 54 -4.80 -14.58 -18.40
N TYR A 55 -3.65 -14.44 -17.71
CA TYR A 55 -2.34 -14.20 -18.35
C TYR A 55 -1.82 -15.41 -19.13
N THR A 56 -2.40 -16.60 -18.95
CA THR A 56 -1.98 -17.82 -19.64
C THR A 56 -2.93 -18.23 -20.77
N VAL A 57 -4.10 -17.56 -20.87
CA VAL A 57 -5.10 -17.87 -21.87
C VAL A 57 -4.70 -17.31 -23.23
N LYS A 58 -4.70 -18.19 -24.24
CA LYS A 58 -4.38 -17.87 -25.62
C LYS A 58 -5.65 -17.83 -26.48
N TYR A 59 -5.90 -16.70 -27.13
CA TYR A 59 -6.99 -16.56 -28.10
C TYR A 59 -6.45 -16.54 -29.53
N GLU A 60 -7.09 -17.29 -30.43
CA GLU A 60 -6.77 -17.28 -31.86
C GLU A 60 -7.03 -15.89 -32.46
N GLY A 61 -6.10 -15.41 -33.31
CA GLY A 61 -6.22 -14.12 -33.97
C GLY A 61 -5.97 -12.88 -33.08
N VAL A 62 -5.71 -13.07 -31.78
CA VAL A 62 -5.39 -11.98 -30.84
C VAL A 62 -3.90 -11.96 -30.55
N LYS A 63 -3.26 -10.80 -30.76
CA LYS A 63 -1.87 -10.58 -30.37
C LYS A 63 -1.79 -10.63 -28.84
N GLN A 64 -1.21 -11.70 -28.30
CA GLN A 64 -1.08 -11.88 -26.86
C GLN A 64 -0.18 -10.85 -26.22
N GLN A 65 -0.50 -10.54 -24.97
CA GLN A 65 0.39 -9.83 -24.07
C GLN A 65 1.53 -10.78 -23.72
N ASP A 66 2.76 -10.42 -24.07
CA ASP A 66 3.96 -11.24 -23.82
C ASP A 66 4.45 -11.07 -22.37
N VAL A 67 3.52 -11.18 -21.43
CA VAL A 67 3.77 -11.03 -20.00
C VAL A 67 3.22 -12.29 -19.35
N SER A 68 4.07 -13.03 -18.63
CA SER A 68 3.62 -14.21 -17.87
C SER A 68 2.93 -13.80 -16.57
N ALA A 69 2.20 -14.72 -15.95
CA ALA A 69 1.59 -14.48 -14.63
C ALA A 69 2.69 -14.15 -13.60
N THR A 70 3.82 -14.86 -13.64
CA THR A 70 4.96 -14.60 -12.76
C THR A 70 5.49 -13.18 -12.94
N LYS A 71 5.63 -12.74 -14.20
CA LYS A 71 6.14 -11.39 -14.48
C LYS A 71 5.19 -10.30 -14.00
N MET A 72 3.88 -10.52 -14.11
CA MET A 72 2.88 -9.62 -13.55
C MET A 72 3.01 -9.49 -12.03
N VAL A 73 3.13 -10.61 -11.31
CA VAL A 73 3.34 -10.59 -9.84
C VAL A 73 4.63 -9.86 -9.47
N GLU A 74 5.73 -10.08 -10.20
CA GLU A 74 6.99 -9.36 -9.97
C GLU A 74 6.84 -7.84 -10.14
N MET A 75 6.11 -7.39 -11.17
CA MET A 75 5.83 -5.96 -11.35
C MET A 75 4.98 -5.40 -10.20
N LYS A 76 3.99 -6.15 -9.73
CA LYS A 76 3.16 -5.75 -8.59
C LYS A 76 3.99 -5.66 -7.30
N VAL A 77 4.90 -6.62 -7.05
CA VAL A 77 5.85 -6.58 -5.93
C VAL A 77 6.69 -5.29 -5.97
N LEU A 78 7.22 -4.91 -7.13
CA LEU A 78 8.01 -3.67 -7.27
C LEU A 78 7.19 -2.43 -6.95
N SER A 79 5.94 -2.36 -7.43
CA SER A 79 5.03 -1.25 -7.15
C SER A 79 4.66 -1.15 -5.67
N ILE A 80 4.38 -2.28 -5.01
CA ILE A 80 4.05 -2.33 -3.58
C ILE A 80 5.26 -1.96 -2.72
N ASP A 81 6.45 -2.48 -3.06
CA ASP A 81 7.69 -2.16 -2.36
C ASP A 81 8.00 -0.67 -2.46
N LYS A 82 7.86 -0.08 -3.66
CA LYS A 82 7.98 1.36 -3.86
C LYS A 82 6.95 2.15 -3.03
N ALA A 83 5.68 1.75 -3.04
CA ALA A 83 4.63 2.40 -2.26
C ALA A 83 4.94 2.36 -0.75
N LEU A 84 5.48 1.25 -0.24
CA LEU A 84 5.94 1.13 1.13
C LEU A 84 7.07 2.12 1.44
N GLN A 85 8.09 2.21 0.58
CA GLN A 85 9.16 3.21 0.76
C GLN A 85 8.60 4.63 0.74
N ASP A 86 7.62 4.88 -0.14
CA ASP A 86 6.98 6.16 -0.26
C ASP A 86 6.22 6.54 1.03
N VAL A 87 5.45 5.63 1.64
CA VAL A 87 4.79 5.90 2.92
C VAL A 87 5.82 6.11 4.04
N LYS A 88 6.89 5.30 4.10
CA LYS A 88 7.95 5.41 5.11
C LYS A 88 8.73 6.73 5.03
N ALA A 89 8.74 7.38 3.87
CA ALA A 89 9.39 8.67 3.67
C ALA A 89 8.54 9.86 4.15
N LEU A 90 7.27 9.66 4.50
CA LEU A 90 6.43 10.70 5.09
C LEU A 90 6.82 10.96 6.55
N LYS A 91 6.73 12.22 6.96
CA LYS A 91 7.02 12.61 8.34
C LYS A 91 5.81 12.28 9.23
N GLU A 92 6.02 11.42 10.21
CA GLU A 92 5.00 11.18 11.24
C GLU A 92 4.73 12.46 12.06
N THR A 93 3.46 12.79 12.24
CA THR A 93 2.97 13.81 13.16
C THR A 93 1.97 13.18 14.12
N ALA A 94 1.57 13.89 15.18
CA ALA A 94 0.54 13.39 16.10
C ALA A 94 -0.78 13.05 15.39
N GLU A 95 -1.12 13.76 14.32
CA GLU A 95 -2.33 13.53 13.52
C GLU A 95 -2.17 12.33 12.57
N THR A 96 -1.02 12.20 11.90
CA THR A 96 -0.84 11.22 10.82
C THR A 96 -0.32 9.87 11.30
N LYS A 97 0.20 9.78 12.53
CA LYS A 97 0.90 8.60 13.06
C LYS A 97 0.13 7.30 12.83
N ASP A 98 -1.11 7.20 13.31
CA ASP A 98 -1.86 5.94 13.25
C ASP A 98 -2.20 5.53 11.81
N MET A 99 -2.47 6.51 10.94
CA MET A 99 -2.72 6.27 9.51
C MET A 99 -1.46 5.74 8.81
N LEU A 100 -0.32 6.39 9.01
CA LEU A 100 0.95 5.98 8.41
C LEU A 100 1.40 4.60 8.91
N GLN A 101 1.32 4.37 10.22
CA GLN A 101 1.72 3.10 10.81
C GLN A 101 0.81 1.95 10.37
N THR A 102 -0.50 2.19 10.25
CA THR A 102 -1.43 1.17 9.73
C THR A 102 -1.15 0.89 8.24
N SER A 103 -0.89 1.92 7.44
CA SER A 103 -0.51 1.75 6.03
C SER A 103 0.79 0.97 5.86
N ILE A 104 1.83 1.27 6.67
CA ILE A 104 3.09 0.54 6.68
C ILE A 104 2.87 -0.92 7.06
N ALA A 105 2.13 -1.18 8.14
CA ALA A 105 1.83 -2.54 8.60
C ALA A 105 1.10 -3.36 7.52
N LEU A 106 0.16 -2.73 6.81
CA LEU A 106 -0.57 -3.37 5.72
C LEU A 106 0.34 -3.73 4.55
N HIS A 107 1.21 -2.82 4.11
CA HIS A 107 2.21 -3.10 3.07
C HIS A 107 3.19 -4.21 3.48
N GLU A 108 3.70 -4.14 4.71
CA GLU A 108 4.63 -5.15 5.26
C GLU A 108 3.97 -6.52 5.42
N TYR A 109 2.65 -6.55 5.60
CA TYR A 109 1.87 -7.79 5.65
C TYR A 109 1.69 -8.42 4.26
N VAL A 110 1.30 -7.63 3.24
CA VAL A 110 1.01 -8.17 1.89
C VAL A 110 2.26 -8.50 1.08
N LEU A 111 3.33 -7.72 1.23
CA LEU A 111 4.55 -7.83 0.42
C LEU A 111 5.23 -9.21 0.49
N PRO A 112 5.43 -9.86 1.66
CA PRO A 112 5.97 -11.21 1.71
C PRO A 112 5.05 -12.25 1.08
N VAL A 113 3.73 -12.05 1.12
CA VAL A 113 2.77 -12.96 0.48
C VAL A 113 2.85 -12.83 -1.05
N TYR A 114 3.01 -11.61 -1.59
CA TYR A 114 3.28 -11.45 -3.02
C TYR A 114 4.62 -12.03 -3.46
N LYS A 115 5.68 -11.83 -2.65
CA LYS A 115 7.04 -12.32 -2.96
C LYS A 115 7.13 -13.85 -2.96
N ASN A 116 6.28 -14.54 -2.19
CA ASN A 116 6.32 -15.99 -2.01
C ASN A 116 5.05 -16.66 -2.57
N GLU A 117 3.94 -16.56 -1.86
CA GLU A 117 2.73 -17.33 -2.12
C GLU A 117 2.12 -17.02 -3.49
N TYR A 118 1.95 -15.74 -3.85
CA TYR A 118 1.44 -15.38 -5.18
C TYR A 118 2.45 -15.64 -6.28
N LYS A 119 3.76 -15.59 -5.98
CA LYS A 119 4.78 -15.97 -6.94
C LYS A 119 4.68 -17.46 -7.27
N ASP A 120 4.43 -18.31 -6.27
CA ASP A 120 4.25 -19.73 -6.47
C ASP A 120 2.92 -20.06 -7.16
N LEU A 121 1.82 -19.37 -6.80
CA LEU A 121 0.56 -19.46 -7.56
C LEU A 121 0.75 -19.07 -9.03
N ALA A 122 1.48 -18.00 -9.31
CA ALA A 122 1.73 -17.55 -10.67
C ALA A 122 2.59 -18.55 -11.46
N LYS A 123 3.57 -19.22 -10.83
CA LYS A 123 4.31 -20.31 -11.47
C LYS A 123 3.42 -21.50 -11.81
N LEU A 124 2.46 -21.86 -10.96
CA LEU A 124 1.48 -22.92 -11.25
C LEU A 124 0.65 -22.57 -12.50
N CYS A 125 0.23 -21.30 -12.62
CA CYS A 125 -0.43 -20.81 -13.83
C CYS A 125 0.48 -20.96 -15.05
N ASP A 126 1.70 -20.42 -14.97
CA ASP A 126 2.66 -20.41 -16.10
C ASP A 126 3.08 -21.84 -16.52
N SER A 127 3.11 -22.80 -15.59
CA SER A 127 3.42 -24.21 -15.86
C SER A 127 2.24 -25.03 -16.40
N GLY A 128 1.04 -24.45 -16.45
CA GLY A 128 -0.17 -25.16 -16.88
C GLY A 128 -0.66 -26.22 -15.89
N ALA A 129 -0.51 -25.97 -14.58
CA ALA A 129 -1.08 -26.83 -13.54
C ALA A 129 -2.61 -26.96 -13.69
N SER A 130 -3.20 -27.97 -13.03
CA SER A 130 -4.65 -28.18 -13.10
C SER A 130 -5.43 -27.02 -12.48
N LYS A 131 -6.69 -26.84 -12.90
CA LYS A 131 -7.55 -25.78 -12.36
C LYS A 131 -7.78 -25.97 -10.86
N GLU A 132 -7.87 -27.23 -10.43
CA GLU A 132 -8.06 -27.63 -9.05
C GLU A 132 -6.85 -27.25 -8.20
N GLU A 133 -5.62 -27.48 -8.68
CA GLU A 133 -4.39 -27.09 -7.97
C GLU A 133 -4.26 -25.56 -7.85
N ILE A 134 -4.52 -24.83 -8.93
CA ILE A 134 -4.48 -23.36 -8.94
C ILE A 134 -5.54 -22.79 -7.98
N ALA A 135 -6.77 -23.30 -8.03
CA ALA A 135 -7.85 -22.86 -7.16
C ALA A 135 -7.56 -23.17 -5.68
N ALA A 136 -7.05 -24.37 -5.38
CA ALA A 136 -6.68 -24.76 -4.03
C ALA A 136 -5.59 -23.83 -3.46
N LYS A 137 -4.58 -23.48 -4.25
CA LYS A 137 -3.53 -22.56 -3.81
C LYS A 137 -4.06 -21.13 -3.60
N GLY A 138 -4.96 -20.65 -4.46
CA GLY A 138 -5.64 -19.37 -4.27
C GLY A 138 -6.48 -19.32 -2.99
N GLN A 139 -7.24 -20.39 -2.70
CA GLN A 139 -8.04 -20.54 -1.48
C GLN A 139 -7.18 -20.65 -0.22
N GLU A 140 -6.03 -21.31 -0.28
CA GLU A 140 -5.07 -21.36 0.83
C GLU A 140 -4.60 -19.95 1.22
N ILE A 141 -4.28 -19.11 0.23
CA ILE A 141 -3.85 -17.73 0.46
C ILE A 141 -4.98 -16.92 1.12
N ASP A 142 -6.20 -17.03 0.60
CA ASP A 142 -7.37 -16.37 1.17
C ASP A 142 -7.59 -16.79 2.63
N ALA A 143 -7.74 -18.10 2.87
CA ALA A 143 -8.00 -18.64 4.20
C ALA A 143 -6.92 -18.27 5.24
N LYS A 144 -5.65 -18.18 4.82
CA LYS A 144 -4.52 -17.89 5.69
C LYS A 144 -4.33 -16.40 5.95
N TYR A 145 -4.58 -15.55 4.96
CA TYR A 145 -4.18 -14.15 5.01
C TYR A 145 -5.33 -13.14 4.92
N GLY A 146 -6.50 -13.53 4.41
CA GLY A 146 -7.61 -12.64 4.07
C GLY A 146 -8.17 -11.88 5.26
N LYS A 147 -8.47 -12.57 6.36
CA LYS A 147 -9.04 -11.94 7.56
C LYS A 147 -8.18 -10.80 8.12
N GLN A 148 -6.89 -11.04 8.33
CA GLN A 148 -6.00 -10.02 8.88
C GLN A 148 -5.74 -8.88 7.87
N PHE A 149 -5.76 -9.17 6.56
CA PHE A 149 -5.74 -8.13 5.53
C PHE A 149 -6.96 -7.22 5.64
N GLU A 150 -8.16 -7.79 5.73
CA GLU A 150 -9.42 -7.06 5.86
C GLU A 150 -9.41 -6.16 7.10
N GLU A 151 -9.05 -6.70 8.27
CA GLU A 151 -8.96 -5.93 9.52
C GLU A 151 -8.01 -4.71 9.40
N LEU A 152 -6.86 -4.88 8.75
CA LEU A 152 -5.91 -3.78 8.52
C LEU A 152 -6.43 -2.76 7.49
N GLN A 153 -7.05 -3.22 6.41
CA GLN A 153 -7.61 -2.37 5.36
C GLN A 153 -8.81 -1.56 5.87
N GLU A 154 -9.69 -2.16 6.66
CA GLU A 154 -10.82 -1.49 7.31
C GLU A 154 -10.33 -0.41 8.27
N LYS A 155 -9.35 -0.74 9.13
CA LYS A 155 -8.73 0.22 10.04
C LYS A 155 -8.13 1.41 9.27
N LEU A 156 -7.37 1.14 8.22
CA LEU A 156 -6.77 2.20 7.40
C LEU A 156 -7.85 3.05 6.72
N THR A 157 -8.91 2.43 6.20
CA THR A 157 -10.04 3.12 5.57
C THR A 157 -10.74 4.05 6.57
N ALA A 158 -10.96 3.60 7.80
CA ALA A 158 -11.55 4.43 8.86
C ALA A 158 -10.66 5.65 9.18
N LEU A 159 -9.35 5.43 9.35
CA LEU A 159 -8.38 6.51 9.58
C LEU A 159 -8.32 7.49 8.39
N GLY A 160 -8.32 6.96 7.17
CA GLY A 160 -8.36 7.74 5.94
C GLY A 160 -9.61 8.60 5.82
N LYS A 161 -10.79 8.08 6.18
CA LYS A 161 -12.05 8.86 6.21
C LYS A 161 -11.97 10.04 7.16
N VAL A 162 -11.43 9.83 8.36
CA VAL A 162 -11.23 10.90 9.36
C VAL A 162 -10.27 11.96 8.82
N TYR A 163 -9.13 11.53 8.29
CA TYR A 163 -8.12 12.44 7.73
C TYR A 163 -8.65 13.24 6.53
N ALA A 164 -9.29 12.57 5.57
CA ALA A 164 -9.86 13.22 4.39
C ALA A 164 -10.90 14.29 4.77
N ASN A 165 -11.76 14.01 5.75
CA ASN A 165 -12.73 14.98 6.24
C ASN A 165 -12.07 16.19 6.92
N ALA A 166 -11.06 15.96 7.77
CA ALA A 166 -10.33 17.04 8.46
C ALA A 166 -9.62 18.00 7.48
N HIS A 167 -9.18 17.48 6.32
CA HIS A 167 -8.44 18.24 5.31
C HIS A 167 -9.26 18.60 4.07
N ASN A 168 -10.59 18.40 4.07
CA ASN A 168 -11.48 18.67 2.93
C ASN A 168 -11.10 17.92 1.62
N ILE A 169 -10.48 16.75 1.75
CA ILE A 169 -10.11 15.91 0.62
C ILE A 169 -11.37 15.17 0.14
N LYS A 170 -11.73 15.38 -1.12
CA LYS A 170 -12.91 14.74 -1.73
C LYS A 170 -12.55 13.34 -2.19
N VAL A 171 -13.19 12.34 -1.59
CA VAL A 171 -12.92 10.92 -1.87
C VAL A 171 -14.23 10.19 -2.15
N THR A 172 -14.26 9.43 -3.25
CA THR A 172 -15.32 8.46 -3.51
C THR A 172 -14.89 7.13 -2.90
N TRP A 173 -15.53 6.75 -1.81
CA TRP A 173 -15.28 5.46 -1.18
C TRP A 173 -16.05 4.37 -1.94
N GLY A 174 -15.40 3.23 -2.21
CA GLY A 174 -16.06 2.08 -2.80
C GLY A 174 -17.27 1.65 -1.95
N HIS A 175 -18.38 1.35 -2.62
CA HIS A 175 -19.60 0.80 -2.01
C HIS A 175 -19.48 -0.71 -1.84
#